data_AF-Q6MK52-F1
#
_entry.id   AF-Q6MK52-F1
#
_cell.length_a   1.000
_cell.length_b   1.000
_cell.length_c   1.000
_cell.angle_alpha   90.00
_cell.angle_beta   90.00
_cell.angle_gamma   90.00
#
_symmetry.space_group_name_H-M   'P 1'
#
loop_
_entity.id
_entity.type
_entity.pdbx_description
1 polymer ?
#
loop_
_entity_poly.entity_id
_entity_poly.type
_entity_poly.pdbx_seq_one_letter_code
_entity_poly.pdbx_strand_id
1 'polypeptide(L)'
;MHALATLFILILALPYQSFAGDEICNGGDVIVCPRKTPRLLDLYERDVIYSYGAHPQEAMWSAFKPLHIKDTVAELIEPLKTTAPALHTCLSSYIDNESFWEQIRYLPGHEMHNVKDEVSYVVPVGCEKKQVALQFRTPLHKAPRYLINHDIWTRMNSFQQAGLIVHEILLFNALQSPHWKGNTPAVRQATAFLLSEQPSVLDPAAMTQANKDLNLICQPFIADLK
;
A
#
# COMPACT_ATOMS: atom_id res chain seq x y z
N MET A 1 -42.04 11.51 -46.81
CA MET A 1 -42.22 11.57 -45.34
C MET A 1 -41.70 10.32 -44.60
N HIS A 2 -40.65 9.62 -45.05
CA HIS A 2 -40.12 8.43 -44.35
C HIS A 2 -38.58 8.39 -44.21
N ALA A 3 -37.87 9.47 -44.55
CA ALA A 3 -36.39 9.47 -44.58
C ALA A 3 -35.71 10.31 -43.47
N LEU A 4 -36.46 11.00 -42.61
CA LEU A 4 -35.89 11.85 -41.54
C LEU A 4 -35.93 11.22 -40.14
N ALA A 5 -36.62 10.08 -39.95
CA ALA A 5 -36.78 9.48 -38.63
C ALA A 5 -35.64 8.52 -38.23
N THR A 6 -34.78 8.10 -39.17
CA THR A 6 -33.76 7.06 -38.91
C THR A 6 -32.42 7.63 -38.45
N LEU A 7 -32.17 8.93 -38.64
CA LEU A 7 -30.88 9.56 -38.28
C LEU A 7 -30.80 10.02 -36.81
N PHE A 8 -31.93 10.09 -36.10
CA PHE A 8 -31.96 10.55 -34.71
C PHE A 8 -31.73 9.45 -33.67
N ILE A 9 -31.78 8.17 -34.08
CA ILE A 9 -31.63 7.02 -33.17
C ILE A 9 -30.16 6.56 -33.06
N LEU A 10 -29.29 6.90 -34.02
CA LEU A 10 -27.89 6.45 -34.01
C LEU A 10 -26.96 7.26 -33.08
N ILE A 11 -27.39 8.44 -32.61
CA ILE A 11 -26.57 9.31 -31.74
C ILE A 11 -26.74 8.95 -30.24
N LEU A 12 -27.76 8.17 -29.88
CA LEU A 12 -28.02 7.75 -28.49
C LEU A 12 -27.34 6.43 -28.07
N ALA A 13 -26.58 5.80 -28.98
CA ALA A 13 -25.89 4.54 -28.71
C ALA A 13 -24.37 4.70 -28.54
N LEU A 14 -23.86 5.90 -28.28
CA LEU A 14 -22.51 6.05 -27.74
C LEU A 14 -22.59 5.83 -26.24
N PRO A 15 -22.17 4.66 -25.70
CA PRO A 15 -21.90 4.59 -24.28
C PRO A 15 -20.79 5.61 -24.03
N TYR A 16 -21.13 6.72 -23.38
CA TYR A 16 -20.15 7.52 -22.69
C TYR A 16 -19.51 6.60 -21.66
N GLN A 17 -18.38 5.99 -22.04
CA GLN A 17 -17.48 5.44 -21.06
C GLN A 17 -16.94 6.65 -20.31
N SER A 18 -17.65 7.06 -19.26
CA SER A 18 -17.06 7.94 -18.26
C SER A 18 -15.95 7.12 -17.63
N PHE A 19 -14.74 7.26 -18.16
CA PHE A 19 -13.54 6.88 -17.44
C PHE A 19 -13.45 7.83 -16.26
N ALA A 20 -14.03 7.41 -15.13
CA ALA A 20 -13.89 8.08 -13.86
C ALA A 20 -12.43 7.89 -13.40
N GLY A 21 -11.57 8.86 -13.74
CA GLY A 21 -10.14 8.89 -13.40
C GLY A 21 -9.86 9.23 -11.94
N ASP A 22 -10.81 8.98 -11.04
CA ASP A 22 -10.78 9.43 -9.64
C ASP A 22 -10.90 8.25 -8.65
N GLU A 23 -10.51 7.04 -9.04
CA GLU A 23 -10.47 5.90 -8.12
C GLU A 23 -9.36 6.12 -7.08
N ILE A 24 -9.76 6.65 -5.93
CA ILE A 24 -8.97 6.77 -4.71
C ILE A 24 -9.08 5.47 -3.93
N CYS A 25 -7.95 4.87 -3.59
CA CYS A 25 -7.83 3.71 -2.72
C CYS A 25 -7.22 4.11 -1.38
N ASN A 26 -7.49 3.31 -0.35
CA ASN A 26 -6.87 3.41 0.96
C ASN A 26 -5.43 2.97 0.86
N GLY A 27 -4.52 3.95 0.90
CA GLY A 27 -3.09 3.70 0.86
C GLY A 27 -2.47 3.31 2.20
N GLY A 28 -3.30 3.10 3.22
CA GLY A 28 -2.86 2.69 4.54
C GLY A 28 -3.47 3.55 5.65
N ASP A 29 -3.72 2.85 6.76
CA ASP A 29 -4.30 3.38 7.98
C ASP A 29 -3.33 3.24 9.14
N VAL A 30 -3.53 4.09 10.15
CA VAL A 30 -2.88 3.98 11.45
C VAL A 30 -3.92 3.93 12.56
N ILE A 31 -3.56 3.26 13.65
CA ILE A 31 -4.21 3.40 14.95
C ILE A 31 -3.55 4.54 15.71
N VAL A 32 -4.33 5.56 16.04
CA VAL A 32 -3.89 6.71 16.85
C VAL A 32 -4.52 6.59 18.24
N CYS A 33 -3.69 6.45 19.25
CA CYS A 33 -4.11 6.45 20.65
C CYS A 33 -3.59 7.71 21.37
N PRO A 34 -4.32 8.26 22.35
CA PRO A 34 -3.86 9.40 23.12
C PRO A 34 -2.46 9.19 23.71
N ARG A 35 -1.56 10.17 23.48
CA ARG A 35 -0.17 10.19 23.99
C ARG A 35 0.72 9.03 23.55
N LYS A 36 0.33 8.26 22.53
CA LYS A 36 1.17 7.21 21.93
C LYS A 36 1.58 7.60 20.52
N THR A 37 2.71 7.06 20.08
CA THR A 37 3.10 7.04 18.67
C THR A 37 1.99 6.39 17.85
N PRO A 38 1.58 6.95 16.70
CA PRO A 38 0.71 6.24 15.76
C PRO A 38 1.29 4.86 15.45
N ARG A 39 0.39 3.89 15.25
CA ARG A 39 0.74 2.52 14.90
C ARG A 39 0.16 2.16 13.54
N LEU A 40 0.98 1.79 12.56
CA LEU A 40 0.52 1.26 11.26
C LEU A 40 -0.48 0.12 11.49
N LEU A 41 -1.63 0.15 10.80
CA LEU A 41 -2.70 -0.82 10.99
C LEU A 41 -2.25 -2.23 10.64
N ASP A 42 -1.49 -2.41 9.55
CA ASP A 42 -0.89 -3.68 9.14
C ASP A 42 -0.05 -4.30 10.27
N LEU A 43 0.77 -3.45 10.90
CA LEU A 43 1.62 -3.85 12.02
C LEU A 43 0.80 -4.18 13.27
N TYR A 44 -0.32 -3.49 13.49
CA TYR A 44 -1.23 -3.82 14.58
C TYR A 44 -1.92 -5.17 14.35
N GLU A 45 -2.47 -5.39 13.16
CA GLU A 45 -3.14 -6.64 12.80
C GLU A 45 -2.20 -7.84 12.79
N ARG A 46 -0.92 -7.64 12.42
CA ARG A 46 0.15 -8.64 12.61
C ARG A 46 0.13 -9.24 14.01
N ASP A 47 0.10 -8.38 15.03
CA ASP A 47 0.18 -8.79 16.43
C ASP A 47 -1.13 -9.40 16.93
N VAL A 48 -2.28 -8.77 16.60
CA VAL A 48 -3.55 -9.09 17.27
C VAL A 48 -4.48 -9.99 16.47
N ILE A 49 -4.34 -10.05 15.14
CA ILE A 49 -5.17 -10.90 14.27
C ILE A 49 -4.36 -12.11 13.79
N TYR A 50 -3.22 -11.86 13.16
CA TYR A 50 -2.47 -12.90 12.46
C TYR A 50 -1.49 -13.65 13.36
N SER A 51 -1.16 -13.09 14.51
CA SER A 51 -0.21 -13.66 15.48
C SER A 51 1.17 -13.97 14.85
N TYR A 52 1.63 -13.16 13.90
CA TYR A 52 2.98 -13.30 13.36
C TYR A 52 4.00 -12.70 14.33
N GLY A 53 5.16 -13.36 14.46
CA GLY A 53 6.26 -12.88 15.30
C GLY A 53 6.84 -11.55 14.82
N ALA A 54 7.44 -10.79 15.74
CA ALA A 54 8.04 -9.50 15.43
C ALA A 54 9.23 -9.64 14.47
N HIS A 55 9.41 -8.68 13.56
CA HIS A 55 10.57 -8.66 12.68
C HIS A 55 11.86 -8.48 13.52
N PRO A 56 12.96 -9.20 13.25
CA PRO A 56 14.15 -9.17 14.11
C PRO A 56 14.75 -7.76 14.31
N GLN A 57 14.56 -6.89 13.32
CA GLN A 57 15.06 -5.52 13.28
C GLN A 57 14.04 -4.47 13.76
N GLU A 58 12.81 -4.86 14.11
CA GLU A 58 11.75 -3.92 14.52
C GLU A 58 12.15 -3.07 15.72
N ALA A 59 12.74 -3.67 16.75
CA ALA A 59 13.16 -2.96 17.96
C ALA A 59 14.25 -1.92 17.65
N MET A 60 15.20 -2.29 16.79
CA MET A 60 16.28 -1.41 16.35
C MET A 60 15.71 -0.20 15.61
N TRP A 61 14.94 -0.41 14.54
CA TRP A 61 14.42 0.67 13.70
C TRP A 61 13.29 1.46 14.36
N SER A 62 12.63 0.91 15.38
CA SER A 62 11.68 1.66 16.21
C SER A 62 12.35 2.71 17.10
N ALA A 63 13.64 2.53 17.43
CA ALA A 63 14.40 3.45 18.25
C ALA A 63 14.96 4.64 17.45
N PHE A 64 15.06 4.53 16.13
CA PHE A 64 15.58 5.58 15.26
C PHE A 64 14.47 6.51 14.78
N LYS A 65 14.77 7.83 14.79
CA LYS A 65 13.99 8.83 14.04
C LYS A 65 14.29 8.68 12.53
N PRO A 66 13.37 9.09 11.64
CA PRO A 66 13.48 8.80 10.21
C PRO A 66 14.75 9.38 9.62
N LEU A 67 15.72 8.51 9.41
CA LEU A 67 16.91 8.72 8.61
C LEU A 67 16.92 7.56 7.64
N HIS A 68 16.76 7.88 6.35
CA HIS A 68 16.84 6.95 5.22
C HIS A 68 15.73 5.88 5.16
N ILE A 69 14.49 6.29 4.89
CA ILE A 69 13.37 5.36 4.67
C ILE A 69 13.64 4.39 3.51
N LYS A 70 14.28 4.85 2.44
CA LYS A 70 14.74 3.99 1.35
C LYS A 70 15.57 2.80 1.86
N ASP A 71 16.57 3.08 2.70
CA ASP A 71 17.45 2.06 3.27
C ASP A 71 16.68 1.14 4.24
N THR A 72 15.77 1.69 5.05
CA THR A 72 14.93 0.89 5.95
C THR A 72 14.03 -0.08 5.18
N VAL A 73 13.45 0.35 4.04
CA VAL A 73 12.66 -0.54 3.18
C VAL A 73 13.56 -1.60 2.54
N ALA A 74 14.75 -1.24 2.05
CA ALA A 74 15.69 -2.18 1.45
C ALA A 74 16.11 -3.28 2.45
N GLU A 75 16.44 -2.90 3.69
CA GLU A 75 16.79 -3.86 4.74
C GLU A 75 15.60 -4.74 5.16
N LEU A 76 14.38 -4.16 5.21
CA LEU A 76 13.15 -4.91 5.50
C LEU A 76 12.90 -6.03 4.48
N ILE A 77 13.21 -5.79 3.20
CA ILE A 77 12.99 -6.78 2.14
C ILE A 77 14.18 -7.71 1.90
N GLU A 78 15.37 -7.43 2.42
CA GLU A 78 16.59 -8.23 2.17
C GLU A 78 16.42 -9.74 2.41
N PRO A 79 15.68 -10.23 3.44
CA PRO A 79 15.45 -11.67 3.61
C PRO A 79 14.82 -12.34 2.38
N LEU A 80 14.00 -11.59 1.63
CA LEU A 80 13.33 -12.08 0.41
C LEU A 80 14.32 -12.43 -0.70
N LYS A 81 15.53 -11.88 -0.69
CA LYS A 81 16.56 -12.17 -1.70
C LYS A 81 16.91 -13.65 -1.76
N THR A 82 16.79 -14.37 -0.64
CA THR A 82 17.00 -15.82 -0.57
C THR A 82 15.68 -16.59 -0.63
N THR A 83 14.64 -16.13 0.07
CA THR A 83 13.39 -16.91 0.24
C THR A 83 12.36 -16.67 -0.87
N ALA A 84 12.35 -15.48 -1.49
CA ALA A 84 11.49 -15.12 -2.62
C ALA A 84 12.17 -14.11 -3.57
N PRO A 85 13.22 -14.51 -4.32
CA PRO A 85 14.06 -13.57 -5.07
C PRO A 85 13.29 -12.71 -6.09
N ALA A 86 12.25 -13.26 -6.72
CA ALA A 86 11.41 -12.52 -7.66
C ALA A 86 10.63 -11.38 -6.98
N LEU A 87 10.10 -11.63 -5.77
CA LEU A 87 9.42 -10.60 -4.98
C LEU A 87 10.41 -9.53 -4.52
N HIS A 88 11.60 -9.94 -4.07
CA HIS A 88 12.68 -9.00 -3.74
C HIS A 88 13.01 -8.09 -4.92
N THR A 89 13.35 -8.66 -6.09
CA THR A 89 13.66 -7.88 -7.30
C THR A 89 12.53 -6.92 -7.67
N CYS A 90 11.28 -7.37 -7.55
CA CYS A 90 10.14 -6.50 -7.80
C CYS A 90 10.10 -5.32 -6.83
N LEU A 91 10.12 -5.56 -5.51
CA LEU A 91 10.04 -4.49 -4.51
C LEU A 91 11.24 -3.53 -4.62
N SER A 92 12.45 -4.06 -4.80
CA SER A 92 13.66 -3.26 -5.03
C SER A 92 13.51 -2.31 -6.22
N SER A 93 12.86 -2.75 -7.31
CA SER A 93 12.70 -1.88 -8.49
C SER A 93 11.88 -0.60 -8.24
N TYR A 94 10.97 -0.60 -7.26
CA TYR A 94 10.26 0.61 -6.83
C TYR A 94 11.19 1.51 -6.01
N ILE A 95 11.88 0.91 -5.03
CA ILE A 95 12.73 1.60 -4.06
C ILE A 95 13.94 2.25 -4.74
N ASP A 96 14.53 1.56 -5.72
CA ASP A 96 15.71 2.00 -6.45
C ASP A 96 15.40 3.07 -7.50
N ASN A 97 14.13 3.24 -7.88
CA ASN A 97 13.72 4.19 -8.90
C ASN A 97 13.29 5.54 -8.29
N GLU A 98 14.04 6.61 -8.58
CA GLU A 98 13.73 7.95 -8.06
C GLU A 98 12.34 8.47 -8.50
N SER A 99 11.85 8.08 -9.67
CA SER A 99 10.51 8.48 -10.13
C SER A 99 9.37 7.85 -9.32
N PHE A 100 9.61 6.78 -8.56
CA PHE A 100 8.64 6.29 -7.58
C PHE A 100 8.53 7.30 -6.41
N TRP A 101 9.65 7.76 -5.88
CA TRP A 101 9.70 8.71 -4.77
C TRP A 101 9.15 10.08 -5.14
N GLU A 102 9.37 10.53 -6.38
CA GLU A 102 8.79 11.78 -6.92
C GLU A 102 7.25 11.75 -6.99
N GLN A 103 6.64 10.56 -7.02
CA GLN A 103 5.18 10.40 -7.01
C GLN A 103 4.57 10.51 -5.61
N ILE A 104 5.38 10.62 -4.56
CA ILE A 104 4.92 10.76 -3.18
C ILE A 104 4.83 12.24 -2.82
N ARG A 105 3.65 12.68 -2.37
CA ARG A 105 3.44 14.04 -1.86
C ARG A 105 2.98 14.02 -0.40
N TYR A 106 3.71 14.74 0.44
CA TYR A 106 3.36 14.95 1.84
C TYR A 106 2.43 16.15 1.99
N LEU A 107 1.36 16.00 2.77
CA LEU A 107 0.34 17.02 3.01
C LEU A 107 0.34 17.41 4.50
N PRO A 108 0.96 18.55 4.89
CA PRO A 108 0.92 19.05 6.27
C PRO A 108 -0.40 19.78 6.57
N GLY A 109 -0.90 19.69 7.80
CA GLY A 109 -2.07 20.42 8.27
C GLY A 109 -3.41 19.96 7.70
N HIS A 110 -3.47 18.76 7.11
CA HIS A 110 -4.68 18.20 6.51
C HIS A 110 -5.06 16.89 7.19
N GLU A 111 -6.34 16.69 7.49
CA GLU A 111 -6.88 15.36 7.77
C GLU A 111 -7.32 14.71 6.46
N MET A 112 -7.07 13.39 6.35
CA MET A 112 -7.51 12.61 5.20
C MET A 112 -8.85 11.96 5.52
N HIS A 113 -9.78 12.00 4.57
CA HIS A 113 -11.03 11.26 4.70
C HIS A 113 -10.77 9.76 4.65
N ASN A 114 -11.44 9.01 5.52
CA ASN A 114 -11.38 7.55 5.54
C ASN A 114 -12.01 6.99 4.25
N VAL A 115 -11.23 6.24 3.48
CA VAL A 115 -11.70 5.56 2.28
C VAL A 115 -12.42 4.28 2.70
N LYS A 116 -13.66 4.07 2.21
CA LYS A 116 -14.51 2.93 2.59
C LYS A 116 -14.25 1.70 1.70
N ASP A 117 -13.00 1.33 1.51
CA ASP A 117 -12.59 0.13 0.77
C ASP A 117 -12.09 -0.99 1.70
N GLU A 118 -12.30 -0.82 3.01
CA GLU A 118 -11.91 -1.80 4.00
C GLU A 118 -12.91 -2.00 5.13
N VAL A 119 -12.91 -3.22 5.64
CA VAL A 119 -13.40 -3.55 6.97
C VAL A 119 -12.17 -3.68 7.86
N SER A 120 -11.93 -2.71 8.73
CA SER A 120 -10.98 -2.87 9.84
C SER A 120 -11.65 -3.71 10.92
N TYR A 121 -11.02 -4.80 11.33
CA TYR A 121 -11.65 -5.76 12.25
C TYR A 121 -11.51 -5.36 13.72
N VAL A 122 -10.52 -4.53 14.06
CA VAL A 122 -10.19 -4.20 15.46
C VAL A 122 -9.51 -2.84 15.59
N VAL A 123 -10.09 -1.97 16.42
CA VAL A 123 -9.48 -0.73 16.91
C VAL A 123 -9.53 -0.79 18.45
N PRO A 124 -8.41 -0.59 19.18
CA PRO A 124 -8.43 -0.61 20.64
C PRO A 124 -9.37 0.45 21.22
N VAL A 125 -9.97 0.14 22.38
CA VAL A 125 -10.83 1.09 23.11
C VAL A 125 -10.06 2.37 23.42
N GLY A 126 -10.65 3.52 23.08
CA GLY A 126 -10.07 4.84 23.28
C GLY A 126 -9.02 5.26 22.24
N CYS A 127 -8.88 4.49 21.15
CA CYS A 127 -8.06 4.85 19.99
C CYS A 127 -8.96 5.07 18.76
N GLU A 128 -8.39 5.69 17.74
CA GLU A 128 -9.07 5.97 16.48
C GLU A 128 -8.26 5.40 15.31
N LYS A 129 -8.95 4.88 14.29
CA LYS A 129 -8.34 4.59 13.00
C LYS A 129 -8.29 5.88 12.19
N LYS A 130 -7.11 6.25 11.68
CA LYS A 130 -6.92 7.40 10.81
C LYS A 130 -6.19 7.01 9.52
N GLN A 131 -6.67 7.53 8.41
CA GLN A 131 -6.02 7.43 7.11
C GLN A 131 -4.68 8.16 7.14
N VAL A 132 -3.59 7.47 6.80
CA VAL A 132 -2.25 8.08 6.72
C VAL A 132 -1.77 8.25 5.28
N ALA A 133 -2.23 7.41 4.35
CA ALA A 133 -1.89 7.54 2.94
C ALA A 133 -3.10 7.30 2.04
N LEU A 134 -3.10 7.94 0.88
CA LEU A 134 -4.05 7.71 -0.20
C LEU A 134 -3.28 7.36 -1.46
N GLN A 135 -3.83 6.40 -2.21
CA GLN A 135 -3.25 5.96 -3.47
C GLN A 135 -4.24 6.18 -4.61
N PHE A 136 -3.82 6.85 -5.67
CA PHE A 136 -4.60 6.99 -6.88
C PHE A 136 -4.27 5.87 -7.85
N ARG A 137 -5.30 5.14 -8.29
CA ARG A 137 -5.13 4.10 -9.33
C ARG A 137 -4.61 4.70 -10.63
N THR A 138 -5.24 5.78 -11.07
CA THR A 138 -4.88 6.54 -12.27
C THR A 138 -4.74 8.01 -11.85
N PRO A 139 -3.52 8.50 -11.57
CA PRO A 139 -3.35 9.90 -11.22
C PRO A 139 -3.75 10.78 -12.40
N LEU A 140 -4.35 11.93 -12.10
CA LEU A 140 -4.53 13.00 -13.08
C LEU A 140 -3.14 13.44 -13.61
N HIS A 141 -3.10 13.99 -14.82
CA HIS A 141 -1.82 14.35 -15.47
C HIS A 141 -0.93 15.21 -14.55
N LYS A 142 0.26 14.68 -14.20
CA LYS A 142 1.26 15.24 -13.26
C LYS A 142 0.83 15.32 -11.79
N ALA A 143 -0.31 14.76 -11.41
CA ALA A 143 -0.67 14.60 -10.01
C ALA A 143 0.22 13.52 -9.36
N PRO A 144 0.58 13.67 -8.07
CA PRO A 144 1.23 12.60 -7.34
C PRO A 144 0.30 11.37 -7.26
N ARG A 145 0.89 10.18 -7.29
CA ARG A 145 0.15 8.93 -7.12
C ARG A 145 -0.16 8.64 -5.66
N TYR A 146 0.75 9.04 -4.77
CA TYR A 146 0.65 8.78 -3.34
C TYR A 146 0.55 10.11 -2.59
N LEU A 147 -0.45 10.25 -1.73
CA LEU A 147 -0.54 11.35 -0.77
C LEU A 147 -0.30 10.79 0.61
N ILE A 148 0.58 11.41 1.39
CA ILE A 148 0.87 11.01 2.77
C ILE A 148 0.52 12.14 3.72
N ASN A 149 -0.22 11.84 4.80
CA ASN A 149 -0.50 12.77 5.88
C ASN A 149 0.81 13.04 6.64
N HIS A 150 1.37 14.23 6.44
CA HIS A 150 2.69 14.57 6.96
C HIS A 150 2.72 14.60 8.50
N ASP A 151 1.63 15.01 9.14
CA ASP A 151 1.56 15.19 10.60
C ASP A 151 1.43 13.84 11.34
N ILE A 152 0.82 12.85 10.70
CA ILE A 152 0.85 11.46 11.19
C ILE A 152 2.20 10.82 10.88
N TRP A 153 2.65 10.93 9.63
CA TRP A 153 3.90 10.34 9.14
C TRP A 153 5.09 10.70 10.02
N THR A 154 5.31 11.98 10.30
CA THR A 154 6.44 12.46 11.12
C THR A 154 6.42 11.99 12.57
N ARG A 155 5.27 11.48 13.06
CA ARG A 155 5.15 10.86 14.38
C ARG A 155 5.35 9.34 14.35
N MET A 156 5.36 8.70 13.18
CA MET A 156 5.70 7.29 13.03
C MET A 156 7.22 7.08 13.13
N ASN A 157 7.64 5.89 13.54
CA ASN A 157 9.05 5.50 13.51
C ASN A 157 9.44 4.96 12.12
N SER A 158 10.74 4.78 11.87
CA SER A 158 11.25 4.36 10.55
C SER A 158 10.69 3.02 10.09
N PHE A 159 10.52 2.05 11.01
CA PHE A 159 9.97 0.73 10.68
C PHE A 159 8.53 0.82 10.15
N GLN A 160 7.70 1.61 10.82
CA GLN A 160 6.32 1.81 10.41
C GLN A 160 6.21 2.60 9.11
N GLN A 161 7.08 3.59 8.90
CA GLN A 161 7.16 4.34 7.66
C GLN A 161 7.56 3.42 6.50
N ALA A 162 8.56 2.56 6.70
CA ALA A 162 8.97 1.56 5.71
C ALA A 162 7.83 0.57 5.42
N GLY A 163 7.11 0.11 6.45
CA GLY A 163 5.93 -0.74 6.28
C GLY A 163 4.81 -0.08 5.48
N LEU A 164 4.58 1.22 5.66
CA LEU A 164 3.62 1.97 4.84
C LEU A 164 4.07 2.03 3.38
N ILE A 165 5.37 2.25 3.10
CA ILE A 165 5.87 2.23 1.73
C ILE A 165 5.70 0.84 1.08
N VAL A 166 5.99 -0.24 1.81
CA VAL A 166 5.75 -1.61 1.32
C VAL A 166 4.26 -1.84 1.04
N HIS A 167 3.38 -1.40 1.95
CA HIS A 167 1.93 -1.46 1.75
C HIS A 167 1.55 -0.80 0.42
N GLU A 168 2.06 0.41 0.16
CA GLU A 168 1.71 1.15 -1.04
C GLU A 168 2.19 0.50 -2.33
N ILE A 169 3.38 -0.10 -2.32
CA ILE A 169 3.87 -0.88 -3.47
C ILE A 169 2.97 -2.10 -3.71
N LEU A 170 2.62 -2.84 -2.65
CA LEU A 170 1.77 -4.03 -2.77
C LEU A 170 0.35 -3.68 -3.23
N LEU A 171 -0.23 -2.60 -2.70
CA LEU A 171 -1.54 -2.10 -3.13
C LEU A 171 -1.52 -1.74 -4.60
N PHE A 172 -0.51 -1.00 -5.06
CA PHE A 172 -0.42 -0.58 -6.45
C PHE A 172 -0.40 -1.79 -7.38
N ASN A 173 0.40 -2.80 -7.04
CA ASN A 173 0.46 -4.05 -7.80
C ASN A 173 -0.87 -4.81 -7.80
N ALA A 174 -1.57 -4.84 -6.67
CA ALA A 174 -2.88 -5.45 -6.59
C ALA A 174 -3.91 -4.71 -7.47
N LEU A 175 -3.87 -3.38 -7.53
CA LEU A 175 -4.74 -2.55 -8.39
C LEU A 175 -4.53 -2.77 -9.90
N GLN A 176 -3.34 -3.22 -10.30
CA GLN A 176 -3.05 -3.59 -11.69
C GLN A 176 -3.66 -4.95 -12.07
N SER A 177 -4.06 -5.76 -11.10
CA SER A 177 -4.66 -7.07 -11.37
C SER A 177 -6.09 -6.90 -11.93
N PRO A 178 -6.43 -7.57 -13.05
CA PRO A 178 -7.81 -7.60 -13.53
C PRO A 178 -8.77 -8.31 -12.57
N HIS A 179 -8.23 -9.02 -11.56
CA HIS A 179 -8.99 -9.72 -10.54
C HIS A 179 -9.11 -8.94 -9.23
N TRP A 180 -8.65 -7.68 -9.17
CA TRP A 180 -8.83 -6.83 -8.01
C TRP A 180 -10.32 -6.66 -7.68
N LYS A 181 -10.71 -7.00 -6.45
CA LYS A 181 -12.10 -6.92 -5.98
C LYS A 181 -12.36 -5.72 -5.06
N GLY A 182 -11.45 -4.75 -5.01
CA GLY A 182 -11.64 -3.56 -4.16
C GLY A 182 -11.46 -3.82 -2.67
N ASN A 183 -10.55 -4.72 -2.28
CA ASN A 183 -10.43 -5.14 -0.88
C ASN A 183 -8.97 -5.12 -0.39
N THR A 184 -8.64 -4.15 0.46
CA THR A 184 -7.30 -3.98 1.06
C THR A 184 -6.86 -4.97 2.15
N PRO A 185 -7.71 -5.77 2.85
CA PRO A 185 -7.28 -6.75 3.85
C PRO A 185 -6.23 -7.74 3.35
N ALA A 186 -6.28 -8.16 2.08
CA ALA A 186 -5.25 -9.06 1.53
C ALA A 186 -3.88 -8.36 1.45
N VAL A 187 -3.88 -7.09 1.02
CA VAL A 187 -2.67 -6.25 1.03
C VAL A 187 -2.20 -6.05 2.46
N ARG A 188 -3.10 -5.77 3.41
CA ARG A 188 -2.74 -5.61 4.83
C ARG A 188 -2.15 -6.86 5.45
N GLN A 189 -2.72 -8.02 5.18
CA GLN A 189 -2.19 -9.30 5.64
C GLN A 189 -0.82 -9.57 5.02
N ALA A 190 -0.64 -9.29 3.72
CA ALA A 190 0.63 -9.47 3.05
C ALA A 190 1.72 -8.53 3.59
N THR A 191 1.39 -7.26 3.81
CA THR A 191 2.27 -6.29 4.48
C THR A 191 2.60 -6.75 5.89
N ALA A 192 1.61 -7.17 6.68
CA ALA A 192 1.81 -7.69 8.03
C ALA A 192 2.76 -8.91 8.05
N PHE A 193 2.65 -9.80 7.06
CA PHE A 193 3.54 -10.93 6.87
C PHE A 193 4.97 -10.47 6.55
N LEU A 194 5.15 -9.51 5.63
CA LEU A 194 6.49 -8.97 5.32
C LEU A 194 7.11 -8.19 6.49
N LEU A 195 6.28 -7.57 7.34
CA LEU A 195 6.69 -6.89 8.58
C LEU A 195 6.90 -7.84 9.76
N SER A 196 6.92 -9.15 9.55
CA SER A 196 7.10 -10.17 10.60
C SER A 196 8.44 -10.88 10.47
N GLU A 197 8.75 -11.80 11.38
CA GLU A 197 9.92 -12.68 11.23
C GLU A 197 9.82 -13.66 10.05
N GLN A 198 8.62 -13.88 9.50
CA GLN A 198 8.34 -14.94 8.51
C GLN A 198 9.29 -14.93 7.30
N PRO A 199 9.61 -13.79 6.65
CA PRO A 199 10.55 -13.75 5.52
C PRO A 199 11.96 -14.25 5.86
N SER A 200 12.36 -14.20 7.14
CA SER A 200 13.68 -14.61 7.63
C SER A 200 13.72 -16.06 8.09
N VAL A 201 12.59 -16.63 8.53
CA VAL A 201 12.54 -17.96 9.15
C VAL A 201 11.98 -19.04 8.24
N LEU A 202 11.18 -18.69 7.23
CA LEU A 202 10.64 -19.65 6.28
C LEU A 202 11.70 -20.07 5.25
N ASP A 203 11.67 -21.35 4.88
CA ASP A 203 12.42 -21.82 3.72
C ASP A 203 11.79 -21.33 2.39
N PRO A 204 12.51 -21.39 1.26
CA PRO A 204 11.98 -20.90 -0.02
C PRO A 204 10.68 -21.58 -0.50
N ALA A 205 10.43 -22.85 -0.12
CA ALA A 205 9.22 -23.57 -0.53
C ALA A 205 8.00 -23.09 0.27
N ALA A 206 8.15 -22.95 1.59
CA ALA A 206 7.14 -22.37 2.47
C ALA A 206 6.86 -20.90 2.09
N MET A 207 7.89 -20.12 1.77
CA MET A 207 7.74 -18.75 1.31
C MET A 207 6.99 -18.67 -0.03
N THR A 208 7.28 -19.58 -0.97
CA THR A 208 6.54 -19.67 -2.23
C THR A 208 5.07 -19.98 -2.01
N GLN A 209 4.75 -20.86 -1.06
CA GLN A 209 3.37 -21.18 -0.72
C GLN A 209 2.66 -19.97 -0.08
N ALA A 210 3.30 -19.32 0.90
CA ALA A 210 2.78 -18.10 1.52
C ALA A 210 2.49 -17.00 0.49
N ASN A 211 3.40 -16.78 -0.49
CA ASN A 211 3.18 -15.83 -1.57
C ASN A 211 1.93 -16.16 -2.41
N LYS A 212 1.67 -17.44 -2.67
CA LYS A 212 0.47 -17.87 -3.39
C LYS A 212 -0.80 -17.66 -2.55
N ASP A 213 -0.75 -18.05 -1.28
CA ASP A 213 -1.90 -17.97 -0.37
C ASP A 213 -2.30 -16.52 -0.10
N LEU A 214 -1.32 -15.63 0.03
CA LEU A 214 -1.51 -14.19 0.18
C LEU A 214 -1.80 -13.48 -1.16
N ASN A 215 -1.77 -14.21 -2.28
CA ASN A 215 -1.90 -13.67 -3.62
C ASN A 215 -0.94 -12.47 -3.85
N LEU A 216 0.30 -12.62 -3.39
CA LEU A 216 1.36 -11.64 -3.55
C LEU A 216 1.81 -11.60 -5.01
N ILE A 217 1.17 -10.72 -5.78
CA ILE A 217 1.54 -10.41 -7.15
C ILE A 217 2.35 -9.11 -7.12
N CYS A 218 3.54 -9.13 -7.69
CA CYS A 218 4.38 -7.94 -7.82
C CYS A 218 4.96 -7.89 -9.23
N GLN A 219 4.73 -6.78 -9.91
CA GLN A 219 5.31 -6.41 -11.20
C GLN A 219 6.34 -5.31 -10.97
N PRO A 220 7.54 -5.42 -11.56
CA PRO A 220 8.58 -4.41 -11.39
C PRO A 220 8.06 -3.02 -11.75
N PHE A 221 8.58 -2.00 -11.05
CA PHE A 221 8.24 -0.62 -11.34
C PHE A 221 8.70 -0.26 -12.74
N ILE A 222 7.75 0.19 -13.55
CA ILE A 222 8.01 0.78 -14.87
C ILE A 222 7.61 2.23 -14.73
N ALA A 223 8.61 3.13 -14.67
CA ALA A 223 8.34 4.56 -14.76
C ALA A 223 7.57 4.81 -16.06
N ASP A 224 6.38 5.39 -15.96
CA ASP A 224 5.37 5.43 -17.02
C ASP A 224 5.99 5.54 -18.43
N LEU A 225 5.69 4.53 -19.26
CA LEU A 225 5.64 4.69 -20.71
C LEU A 225 4.67 5.85 -20.98
N LYS A 226 5.21 6.99 -21.38
CA LYS A 226 4.45 8.18 -21.78
C LYS A 226 3.34 7.86 -22.77
#